data_AF-A0A4T0UKR4-F1
#
_entry.id   AF-A0A4T0UKR4-F1
#
_cell.length_a   1.000
_cell.length_b   1.000
_cell.length_c   1.000
_cell.angle_alpha   90.00
_cell.angle_beta   90.00
_cell.angle_gamma   90.00
#
_symmetry.space_group_name_H-M   'P 1'
#
loop_
_entity.id
_entity.type
_entity.pdbx_description
1 polymer ?
#
loop_
_entity_poly.entity_id
_entity_poly.type
_entity_poly.pdbx_seq_one_letter_code
_entity_poly.pdbx_strand_id
1 'polypeptide(L)'
;MDLSPLLVAVIGAVGGGAVAGLTSYLRGRTTVRTAARMIYSELAGNAAHIAYFTSTGTWPRATLSHDAWDRYGELLARRRSPDLFNLVHRGYAAIDAIGYVGSRPDREEPSRMVNEGVMYLQQALRVAGRAARVHGDEIERQVGLLSVRRRGSPQPAADLLGAPSLFVQFEVTQRAAGREPSSELTKRASAATEVQVATVSEAVTVRVLDCKNSQDWSAAELVRTTGGPASTDVVAEKAFGAGEGAVRFFQEVLGRASPSGTTHPIDLYVHYGQSFTNTYWSGNGVLIGDGDQEIFGPMLSDEVIAHELCHALPELASLTFDGQTGALVESICDVLGSVCRQWSAGQSTQEADWILGRGVLMPDIKGEGLRSLRAPGTAYDDPAIGRDPQPAHMDGYVTTTMDNGGVHINGGIPSRAFYCMAERVGGNAWETPLDVWWSAIGDLSGRTEVSFAEFARITLEAANARHGGGSTAAQAVRVGWAAVGVAVA
;
A
#
# COMPACT_ATOMS: atom_id res chain seq x y z
N MET A 1 -9.23 18.61 -29.78
CA MET A 1 -10.17 18.45 -28.65
C MET A 1 -10.81 19.80 -28.42
N ASP A 2 -12.12 19.84 -28.23
CA ASP A 2 -12.83 21.08 -27.89
C ASP A 2 -12.56 21.40 -26.41
N LEU A 3 -11.70 22.39 -26.16
CA LEU A 3 -11.21 22.77 -24.83
C LEU A 3 -12.13 23.77 -24.11
N SER A 4 -13.23 24.17 -24.75
CA SER A 4 -14.14 25.17 -24.22
C SER A 4 -14.85 24.77 -22.90
N PRO A 5 -15.17 23.49 -22.61
CA PRO A 5 -15.73 23.10 -21.30
C PRO A 5 -14.74 23.23 -20.13
N LEU A 6 -13.46 22.89 -20.36
CA LEU A 6 -12.38 23.01 -19.38
C LEU A 6 -12.06 24.48 -19.07
N LEU A 7 -12.08 25.34 -20.10
CA LEU A 7 -11.85 26.77 -19.93
C LEU A 7 -12.96 27.44 -19.10
N VAL A 8 -14.22 27.04 -19.30
CA VAL A 8 -15.38 27.53 -18.53
C VAL A 8 -15.32 27.05 -17.07
N ALA A 9 -14.88 25.82 -16.80
CA ALA A 9 -14.70 25.31 -15.44
C ALA A 9 -13.59 26.05 -14.66
N VAL A 10 -12.46 26.33 -15.32
CA VAL A 10 -11.34 27.10 -14.73
C VAL A 10 -11.72 28.57 -14.48
N ILE A 11 -12.50 29.18 -15.37
CA ILE A 11 -13.00 30.56 -15.21
C ILE A 11 -14.12 30.62 -14.14
N GLY A 12 -14.96 29.58 -14.04
CA GLY A 12 -15.98 29.46 -13.01
C GLY A 12 -15.42 29.34 -11.60
N ALA A 13 -14.27 28.69 -11.42
CA ALA A 13 -13.59 28.55 -10.13
C ALA A 13 -13.00 29.86 -9.58
N VAL A 14 -12.66 30.82 -10.45
CA VAL A 14 -12.18 32.17 -10.05
C VAL A 14 -13.36 33.09 -9.67
N GLY A 15 -14.60 32.72 -10.01
CA GLY A 15 -15.84 33.48 -9.76
C GLY A 15 -16.54 33.22 -8.43
N GLY A 16 -15.87 32.63 -7.43
CA GLY A 16 -16.46 32.31 -6.11
C GLY A 16 -16.56 33.47 -5.11
N GLY A 17 -16.39 34.72 -5.56
CA GLY A 17 -16.44 35.93 -4.73
C GLY A 17 -17.78 36.25 -4.06
N ALA A 18 -18.82 35.43 -4.25
CA ALA A 18 -20.16 35.68 -3.71
C ALA A 18 -20.47 35.00 -2.36
N VAL A 19 -19.58 34.17 -1.81
CA VAL A 19 -19.83 33.49 -0.51
C VAL A 19 -19.23 34.24 0.70
N ALA A 20 -18.38 35.25 0.46
CA ALA A 20 -17.77 36.07 1.50
C ALA A 20 -18.77 36.89 2.36
N GLY A 21 -20.03 37.00 1.94
CA GLY A 21 -21.10 37.69 2.69
C GLY A 21 -21.84 36.82 3.73
N LEU A 22 -21.66 35.50 3.74
CA LEU A 22 -22.38 34.61 4.65
C LEU A 22 -21.54 34.19 5.89
N THR A 23 -20.26 34.54 5.92
CA THR A 23 -19.29 34.12 6.93
C THR A 23 -19.36 34.88 8.25
N SER A 24 -20.15 35.95 8.35
CA SER A 24 -20.28 36.77 9.56
C SER A 24 -21.51 36.48 10.43
N TYR A 25 -22.45 35.61 10.03
CA TYR A 25 -23.75 35.50 10.72
C TYR A 25 -24.11 34.12 11.32
N LEU A 26 -23.29 33.08 11.15
CA LEU A 26 -23.59 31.75 11.72
C LEU A 26 -22.50 31.25 12.66
N ARG A 27 -22.37 31.87 13.84
CA ARG A 27 -21.85 31.19 15.05
C ARG A 27 -22.92 30.23 15.59
N GLY A 28 -23.34 29.29 14.75
CA GLY A 28 -24.21 28.17 15.10
C GLY A 28 -23.51 26.87 14.71
N ARG A 29 -23.61 25.84 15.57
CA ARG A 29 -22.96 24.53 15.43
C ARG A 29 -22.91 24.04 13.96
N THR A 30 -21.77 24.20 13.31
CA THR A 30 -21.54 23.69 11.94
C THR A 30 -21.74 22.17 11.97
N THR A 31 -22.70 21.68 11.17
CA THR A 31 -22.96 20.23 11.08
C THR A 31 -21.90 19.56 10.21
N VAL A 32 -21.65 18.27 10.43
CA VAL A 32 -20.77 17.43 9.56
C VAL A 32 -21.17 17.53 8.09
N ARG A 33 -22.48 17.67 7.80
CA ARG A 33 -22.98 17.88 6.44
C ARG A 33 -22.54 19.22 5.86
N THR A 34 -22.58 20.28 6.66
CA THR A 34 -22.13 21.62 6.23
C THR A 34 -20.62 21.63 6.02
N ALA A 35 -19.86 20.99 6.92
CA ALA A 35 -18.41 20.78 6.77
C ALA A 35 -18.08 20.02 5.47
N ALA A 36 -18.75 18.88 5.25
CA ALA A 36 -18.57 18.08 4.03
C ALA A 36 -18.92 18.85 2.76
N ARG A 37 -19.92 19.75 2.78
CA ARG A 37 -20.25 20.62 1.64
C ARG A 37 -19.15 21.62 1.31
N MET A 38 -18.55 22.25 2.32
CA MET A 38 -17.44 23.19 2.13
C MET A 38 -16.22 22.46 1.57
N ILE A 39 -15.89 21.30 2.16
CA ILE A 39 -14.80 20.43 1.72
C ILE A 39 -15.03 19.93 0.29
N TYR A 40 -16.23 19.42 -0.03
CA TYR A 40 -16.55 18.96 -1.38
C TYR A 40 -16.41 20.08 -2.43
N SER A 41 -16.87 21.29 -2.11
CA SER A 41 -16.77 22.43 -3.01
C SER A 41 -15.31 22.82 -3.30
N GLU A 42 -14.44 22.75 -2.30
CA GLU A 42 -13.01 23.04 -2.45
C GLU A 42 -12.29 21.94 -3.25
N LEU A 43 -12.57 20.66 -2.93
CA LEU A 43 -12.07 19.52 -3.70
C LEU A 43 -12.48 19.62 -5.18
N ALA A 44 -13.72 20.01 -5.47
CA ALA A 44 -14.20 20.16 -6.85
C ALA A 44 -13.48 21.31 -7.59
N GLY A 45 -13.19 22.42 -6.89
CA GLY A 45 -12.39 23.51 -7.44
C GLY A 45 -10.95 23.09 -7.77
N ASN A 46 -10.28 22.40 -6.83
CA ASN A 46 -8.94 21.86 -7.04
C ASN A 46 -8.91 20.80 -8.16
N ALA A 47 -9.94 19.96 -8.24
CA ALA A 47 -10.08 18.96 -9.30
C ALA A 47 -10.16 19.57 -10.70
N ALA A 48 -10.82 20.72 -10.87
CA ALA A 48 -10.85 21.42 -12.14
C ALA A 48 -9.45 21.91 -12.58
N HIS A 49 -8.63 22.37 -11.64
CA HIS A 49 -7.24 22.75 -11.91
C HIS A 49 -6.36 21.55 -12.31
N ILE A 50 -6.56 20.42 -11.63
CA ILE A 50 -5.84 19.17 -11.93
C ILE A 50 -6.30 18.56 -13.27
N ALA A 51 -7.60 18.62 -13.59
CA ALA A 51 -8.14 18.23 -14.89
C ALA A 51 -7.55 19.08 -16.03
N TYR A 52 -7.38 20.39 -15.80
CA TYR A 52 -6.69 21.27 -16.74
C TYR A 52 -5.23 20.84 -16.93
N PHE A 53 -4.50 20.58 -15.85
CA PHE A 53 -3.11 20.13 -15.93
C PHE A 53 -2.98 18.80 -16.69
N THR A 54 -3.76 17.78 -16.33
CA THR A 54 -3.71 16.44 -16.94
C THR A 54 -4.17 16.40 -18.40
N SER A 55 -5.00 17.33 -18.83
CA SER A 55 -5.45 17.44 -20.23
C SER A 55 -4.52 18.29 -21.11
N THR A 56 -3.81 19.26 -20.54
CA THR A 56 -2.99 20.23 -21.30
C THR A 56 -1.48 20.08 -21.10
N GLY A 57 -1.04 19.38 -20.05
CA GLY A 57 0.35 19.36 -19.58
C GLY A 57 0.84 20.71 -19.01
N THR A 58 -0.04 21.70 -18.88
CA THR A 58 0.31 23.04 -18.40
C THR A 58 -0.21 23.21 -16.99
N TRP A 59 0.70 23.45 -16.03
CA TRP A 59 0.29 23.75 -14.67
C TRP A 59 -0.41 25.12 -14.61
N PRO A 60 -1.63 25.21 -14.07
CA PRO A 60 -2.35 26.48 -13.98
C PRO A 60 -1.63 27.44 -13.01
N ARG A 61 -1.70 28.75 -13.28
CA ARG A 61 -1.21 29.79 -12.35
C ARG A 61 -2.06 29.93 -11.07
N ALA A 62 -3.17 29.20 -10.97
CA ALA A 62 -4.08 29.24 -9.84
C ALA A 62 -3.49 28.50 -8.64
N THR A 63 -3.70 29.05 -7.44
CA THR A 63 -3.28 28.42 -6.19
C THR A 63 -4.32 27.38 -5.78
N LEU A 64 -3.87 26.15 -5.51
CA LEU A 64 -4.69 25.11 -4.88
C LEU A 64 -5.06 25.56 -3.45
N SER A 65 -6.30 25.32 -3.01
CA SER A 65 -6.77 25.77 -1.69
C SER A 65 -7.04 24.61 -0.73
N HIS A 66 -6.68 24.81 0.55
CA HIS A 66 -6.87 23.89 1.67
C HIS A 66 -7.76 24.49 2.77
N ASP A 67 -8.34 25.67 2.53
CA ASP A 67 -8.98 26.49 3.56
C ASP A 67 -10.18 25.79 4.23
N ALA A 68 -10.95 25.02 3.45
CA ALA A 68 -12.09 24.25 3.94
C ALA A 68 -11.63 23.01 4.70
N TRP A 69 -10.59 22.32 4.24
CA TRP A 69 -10.00 21.18 4.94
C TRP A 69 -9.44 21.58 6.31
N ASP A 70 -8.59 22.60 6.34
CA ASP A 70 -7.96 23.07 7.58
C ASP A 70 -8.99 23.55 8.60
N ARG A 71 -10.10 24.13 8.13
CA ARG A 71 -11.16 24.66 8.98
C ARG A 71 -12.16 23.61 9.45
N TYR A 72 -12.43 22.57 8.66
CA TYR A 72 -13.56 21.67 8.89
C TYR A 72 -13.22 20.17 8.96
N GLY A 73 -11.99 19.75 8.61
CA GLY A 73 -11.57 18.35 8.61
C GLY A 73 -11.72 17.67 9.97
N GLU A 74 -11.47 18.41 11.06
CA GLU A 74 -11.63 17.95 12.44
C GLU A 74 -13.08 17.49 12.76
N LEU A 75 -14.09 18.10 12.11
CA LEU A 75 -15.50 17.71 12.28
C LEU A 75 -15.82 16.37 11.62
N LEU A 76 -15.07 15.99 10.58
CA LEU A 76 -15.17 14.66 9.96
C LEU A 76 -14.54 13.58 10.86
N ALA A 77 -13.44 13.90 11.55
CA ALA A 77 -12.76 12.98 12.48
C ALA A 77 -13.62 12.63 13.71
N ARG A 78 -14.35 13.60 14.27
CA ARG A 78 -15.06 13.47 15.56
C ARG A 78 -16.28 12.51 15.56
N ARG A 79 -16.74 12.00 14.41
CA ARG A 79 -18.06 11.33 14.32
C ARG A 79 -18.06 9.82 14.05
N ARG A 80 -17.01 9.08 14.40
CA ARG A 80 -16.89 7.63 14.08
C ARG A 80 -17.03 7.35 12.58
N SER A 81 -16.49 8.21 11.73
CA SER A 81 -16.28 7.92 10.31
C SER A 81 -14.80 8.11 9.94
N PRO A 82 -13.87 7.32 10.54
CA PRO A 82 -12.44 7.41 10.25
C PRO A 82 -12.16 7.28 8.74
N ASP A 83 -12.89 6.40 8.07
CA ASP A 83 -12.75 6.16 6.63
C ASP A 83 -13.08 7.42 5.81
N LEU A 84 -14.12 8.17 6.18
CA LEU A 84 -14.46 9.42 5.51
C LEU A 84 -13.34 10.46 5.70
N PHE A 85 -12.83 10.61 6.93
CA PHE A 85 -11.73 11.53 7.21
C PHE A 85 -10.47 11.15 6.44
N ASN A 86 -10.06 9.88 6.49
CA ASN A 86 -8.85 9.38 5.84
C ASN A 86 -8.91 9.50 4.32
N LEU A 87 -10.06 9.20 3.71
CA LEU A 87 -10.24 9.29 2.26
C LEU A 87 -10.26 10.74 1.78
N VAL A 88 -10.84 11.66 2.56
CA VAL A 88 -10.77 13.11 2.25
C VAL A 88 -9.35 13.64 2.46
N HIS A 89 -8.68 13.25 3.55
CA HIS A 89 -7.28 13.60 3.83
C HIS A 89 -6.36 13.18 2.68
N ARG A 90 -6.47 11.93 2.22
CA ARG A 90 -5.75 11.45 1.04
C ARG A 90 -6.10 12.24 -0.23
N GLY A 91 -7.33 12.75 -0.37
CA GLY A 91 -7.67 13.68 -1.45
C GLY A 91 -6.88 14.99 -1.43
N TYR A 92 -6.68 15.58 -0.25
CA TYR A 92 -5.91 16.82 -0.10
C TYR A 92 -4.41 16.60 -0.24
N ALA A 93 -3.88 15.51 0.31
CA ALA A 93 -2.50 15.10 0.04
C ALA A 93 -2.26 14.93 -1.48
N ALA A 94 -3.30 14.58 -2.24
CA ALA A 94 -3.19 14.37 -3.68
C ALA A 94 -3.08 15.65 -4.47
N ILE A 95 -3.83 16.62 -4.03
CA ILE A 95 -3.77 17.97 -4.55
C ILE A 95 -2.34 18.51 -4.40
N ASP A 96 -1.71 18.31 -3.25
CA ASP A 96 -0.33 18.73 -2.99
C ASP A 96 0.70 17.96 -3.82
N ALA A 97 0.57 16.64 -3.92
CA ALA A 97 1.47 15.80 -4.70
C ALA A 97 1.46 16.18 -6.19
N ILE A 98 0.25 16.36 -6.74
CA ILE A 98 0.08 16.76 -8.14
C ILE A 98 0.58 18.20 -8.35
N GLY A 99 0.30 19.11 -7.40
CA GLY A 99 0.81 20.48 -7.47
C GLY A 99 2.32 20.59 -7.43
N TYR A 100 2.96 19.75 -6.62
CA TYR A 100 4.41 19.64 -6.60
C TYR A 100 4.98 19.21 -7.96
N VAL A 101 4.37 18.22 -8.62
CA VAL A 101 4.80 17.78 -9.97
C VAL A 101 4.59 18.87 -10.99
N GLY A 102 3.38 19.44 -11.06
CA GLY A 102 3.05 20.43 -12.07
C GLY A 102 3.90 21.69 -11.97
N SER A 103 4.36 22.06 -10.77
CA SER A 103 5.25 23.20 -10.57
C SER A 103 6.70 22.99 -11.03
N ARG A 104 7.07 21.78 -11.49
CA ARG A 104 8.44 21.42 -11.91
C ARG A 104 8.49 20.86 -13.34
N PRO A 105 8.48 21.73 -14.36
CA PRO A 105 8.41 21.33 -15.77
C PRO A 105 9.70 20.71 -16.33
N ASP A 106 10.77 20.63 -15.53
CA ASP A 106 12.10 20.12 -15.92
C ASP A 106 12.29 18.62 -15.68
N ARG A 107 11.34 17.95 -15.01
CA ARG A 107 11.36 16.50 -14.78
C ARG A 107 10.34 15.84 -15.70
N GLU A 108 10.72 14.73 -16.35
CA GLU A 108 9.73 13.85 -16.99
C GLU A 108 8.62 13.57 -15.97
N GLU A 109 7.38 13.90 -16.33
CA GLU A 109 6.23 13.75 -15.43
C GLU A 109 6.24 12.31 -14.87
N PRO A 110 6.21 12.10 -13.54
CA PRO A 110 5.86 10.80 -13.01
C PRO A 110 4.37 10.61 -13.29
N SER A 111 4.02 10.21 -14.51
CA SER A 111 2.63 10.00 -14.95
C SER A 111 1.90 9.11 -13.94
N ARG A 112 2.63 8.22 -13.29
CA ARG A 112 2.19 7.40 -12.17
C ARG A 112 1.68 8.19 -10.96
N MET A 113 2.45 9.13 -10.39
CA MET A 113 2.03 9.89 -9.20
C MET A 113 0.83 10.79 -9.50
N VAL A 114 0.76 11.35 -10.71
CA VAL A 114 -0.40 12.12 -11.17
C VAL A 114 -1.63 11.22 -11.30
N ASN A 115 -1.48 10.02 -11.86
CA ASN A 115 -2.56 9.06 -12.02
C ASN A 115 -3.08 8.52 -10.66
N GLU A 116 -2.17 8.18 -9.75
CA GLU A 116 -2.49 7.74 -8.38
C GLU A 116 -3.18 8.87 -7.60
N GLY A 117 -2.66 10.10 -7.67
CA GLY A 117 -3.28 11.25 -7.03
C GLY A 117 -4.67 11.57 -7.58
N VAL A 118 -4.87 11.45 -8.90
CA VAL A 118 -6.19 11.60 -9.53
C VAL A 118 -7.18 10.59 -8.95
N MET A 119 -6.78 9.33 -8.78
CA MET A 119 -7.63 8.30 -8.18
C MET A 119 -8.04 8.66 -6.74
N TYR A 120 -7.10 9.10 -5.90
CA TYR A 120 -7.41 9.51 -4.52
C TYR A 120 -8.32 10.74 -4.49
N LEU A 121 -8.13 11.70 -5.40
CA LEU A 121 -9.00 12.87 -5.50
C LEU A 121 -10.42 12.51 -5.96
N GLN A 122 -10.57 11.59 -6.91
CA GLN A 122 -11.87 11.06 -7.32
C GLN A 122 -12.58 10.37 -6.14
N GLN A 123 -11.85 9.59 -5.34
CA GLN A 123 -12.38 8.95 -4.14
C GLN A 123 -12.83 9.97 -3.09
N ALA A 124 -12.01 11.00 -2.82
CA ALA A 124 -12.31 12.08 -1.91
C ALA A 124 -13.57 12.87 -2.31
N LEU A 125 -13.71 13.20 -3.60
CA LEU A 125 -14.89 13.84 -4.16
C LEU A 125 -16.16 13.00 -3.93
N ARG A 126 -16.10 11.69 -4.16
CA ARG A 126 -17.24 10.79 -3.96
C ARG A 126 -17.65 10.70 -2.49
N VAL A 127 -16.69 10.50 -1.58
CA VAL A 127 -17.02 10.36 -0.15
C VAL A 127 -17.47 11.69 0.47
N ALA A 128 -16.82 12.80 0.14
CA ALA A 128 -17.22 14.13 0.59
C ALA A 128 -18.58 14.54 0.02
N GLY A 129 -18.82 14.26 -1.27
CA GLY A 129 -20.08 14.54 -1.96
C GLY A 129 -21.26 13.77 -1.36
N ARG A 130 -21.08 12.47 -1.08
CA ARG A 130 -22.09 11.67 -0.38
C ARG A 130 -22.37 12.21 1.02
N ALA A 131 -21.34 12.53 1.80
CA ALA A 131 -21.50 13.14 3.13
C ALA A 131 -22.18 14.52 3.08
N ALA A 132 -21.95 15.27 2.01
CA ALA A 132 -22.54 16.57 1.71
C ALA A 132 -23.99 16.49 1.17
N ARG A 133 -24.46 15.28 0.81
CA ARG A 133 -25.72 15.02 0.08
C ARG A 133 -25.79 15.79 -1.25
N VAL A 134 -24.68 15.81 -1.98
CA VAL A 134 -24.65 16.26 -3.37
C VAL A 134 -25.31 15.20 -4.25
N HIS A 135 -25.97 15.61 -5.33
CA HIS A 135 -26.62 14.67 -6.25
C HIS A 135 -25.57 13.78 -6.93
N GLY A 136 -25.87 12.49 -7.13
CA GLY A 136 -24.91 11.53 -7.71
C GLY A 136 -24.36 11.99 -9.07
N ASP A 137 -25.23 12.48 -9.95
CA ASP A 137 -24.84 12.98 -11.28
C ASP A 137 -23.86 14.16 -11.21
N GLU A 138 -23.98 15.03 -10.19
CA GLU A 138 -23.06 16.14 -9.99
C GLU A 138 -21.68 15.62 -9.55
N ILE A 139 -21.65 14.64 -8.65
CA ILE A 139 -20.41 14.01 -8.18
C ILE A 139 -19.70 13.34 -9.35
N GLU A 140 -20.40 12.52 -10.12
CA GLU A 140 -19.80 11.80 -11.24
C GLU A 140 -19.40 12.74 -12.38
N ARG A 141 -20.10 13.87 -12.57
CA ARG A 141 -19.64 14.92 -13.48
C ARG A 141 -18.29 15.49 -13.05
N GLN A 142 -18.10 15.82 -11.77
CA GLN A 142 -16.82 16.34 -11.27
C GLN A 142 -15.70 15.28 -11.34
N VAL A 143 -16.02 14.04 -11.01
CA VAL A 143 -15.07 12.91 -11.13
C VAL A 143 -14.68 12.66 -12.59
N GLY A 144 -15.64 12.76 -13.51
CA GLY A 144 -15.41 12.59 -14.94
C GLY A 144 -14.47 13.62 -15.56
N LEU A 145 -14.38 14.83 -14.99
CA LEU A 145 -13.41 15.85 -15.43
C LEU A 145 -11.97 15.38 -15.24
N LEU A 146 -11.70 14.64 -14.17
CA LEU A 146 -10.36 14.11 -13.86
C LEU A 146 -9.96 12.93 -14.75
N SER A 147 -10.92 12.33 -15.48
CA SER A 147 -10.66 11.21 -16.39
C SER A 147 -10.22 11.65 -17.80
N VAL A 148 -10.22 12.95 -18.10
CA VAL A 148 -9.86 13.50 -19.40
C VAL A 148 -8.32 13.63 -19.53
N ARG A 149 -7.70 12.76 -20.35
CA ARG A 149 -6.24 12.78 -20.60
C ARG A 149 -5.85 13.38 -21.94
N ARG A 150 -4.60 13.86 -22.02
CA ARG A 150 -3.96 14.26 -23.28
C ARG A 150 -3.88 13.06 -24.26
N ARG A 151 -4.24 13.30 -25.52
CA ARG A 151 -4.07 12.30 -26.61
C ARG A 151 -2.58 11.96 -26.76
N GLY A 152 -2.26 10.67 -26.69
CA GLY A 152 -0.89 10.15 -26.87
C GLY A 152 -0.08 10.05 -25.58
N SER A 153 -0.65 10.38 -24.41
CA SER A 153 -0.02 10.01 -23.14
C SER A 153 0.05 8.49 -23.02
N PRO A 154 1.18 7.91 -22.57
CA PRO A 154 1.28 6.47 -22.34
C PRO A 154 0.14 6.01 -21.44
N GLN A 155 -0.56 4.97 -21.87
CA GLN A 155 -1.35 4.15 -20.95
C GLN A 155 -0.36 3.59 -19.92
N PRO A 156 -0.70 3.52 -18.62
CA PRO A 156 0.21 2.90 -17.66
C PRO A 156 0.58 1.53 -18.21
N ALA A 157 1.88 1.30 -18.44
CA ALA A 157 2.36 -0.02 -18.77
C ALA A 157 1.89 -0.95 -17.64
N ALA A 158 1.29 -2.08 -18.00
CA ALA A 158 0.92 -3.11 -17.03
C ALA A 158 2.13 -3.48 -16.13
N ASP A 159 3.34 -3.29 -16.66
CA ASP A 159 4.63 -3.62 -16.06
C ASP A 159 5.12 -2.65 -14.95
N LEU A 160 4.35 -1.62 -14.57
CA LEU A 160 4.70 -0.70 -13.48
C LEU A 160 3.79 -0.80 -12.25
N LEU A 161 2.91 -1.80 -12.21
CA LEU A 161 1.83 -1.92 -11.23
C LEU A 161 2.22 -2.55 -9.88
N GLY A 162 3.51 -2.81 -9.62
CA GLY A 162 4.01 -3.45 -8.40
C GLY A 162 4.61 -2.53 -7.33
N ALA A 163 4.95 -1.27 -7.63
CA ALA A 163 5.51 -0.42 -6.56
C ALA A 163 4.40 0.09 -5.60
N PRO A 164 4.66 0.28 -4.30
CA PRO A 164 3.77 0.99 -3.41
C PRO A 164 3.60 2.40 -3.91
N SER A 165 2.42 2.92 -3.60
CA SER A 165 1.94 4.23 -3.96
C SER A 165 3.05 5.30 -3.81
N LEU A 166 3.52 5.87 -4.93
CA LEU A 166 4.49 7.00 -4.94
C LEU A 166 3.90 8.18 -4.16
N PHE A 167 2.59 8.22 -4.10
CA PHE A 167 1.79 9.11 -3.29
C PHE A 167 2.02 8.98 -1.78
N VAL A 168 2.01 7.74 -1.26
CA VAL A 168 2.24 7.46 0.16
C VAL A 168 3.68 7.85 0.50
N GLN A 169 4.62 7.59 -0.41
CA GLN A 169 6.02 8.03 -0.27
C GLN A 169 6.16 9.56 -0.28
N PHE A 170 5.40 10.26 -1.14
CA PHE A 170 5.35 11.73 -1.14
C PHE A 170 4.76 12.29 0.16
N GLU A 171 3.68 11.72 0.67
CA GLU A 171 3.06 12.12 1.95
C GLU A 171 4.06 11.97 3.11
N VAL A 172 4.80 10.86 3.15
CA VAL A 172 5.84 10.60 4.15
C VAL A 172 7.00 11.59 4.01
N THR A 173 7.42 11.91 2.78
CA THR A 173 8.52 12.86 2.50
C THR A 173 8.14 14.30 2.90
N GLN A 174 6.90 14.74 2.66
CA GLN A 174 6.42 16.05 3.09
C GLN A 174 6.30 16.16 4.61
N ARG A 175 5.85 15.08 5.29
CA ARG A 175 5.83 14.99 6.76
C ARG A 175 7.24 15.12 7.34
N ALA A 176 8.23 14.43 6.77
CA ALA A 176 9.63 14.52 7.18
C ALA A 176 10.24 15.91 6.93
N ALA A 177 9.77 16.61 5.88
CA ALA A 177 10.20 17.97 5.55
C ALA A 177 9.50 19.07 6.36
N GLY A 178 8.64 18.72 7.32
CA GLY A 178 7.93 19.67 8.19
C GLY A 178 6.93 20.58 7.45
N ARG A 179 6.53 20.20 6.24
CA ARG A 179 5.58 20.96 5.42
C ARG A 179 4.23 20.27 5.47
N GLU A 180 3.43 20.57 6.50
CA GLU A 180 1.96 20.59 6.40
C GLU A 180 1.27 21.27 7.61
N PRO A 181 0.22 22.10 7.39
CA PRO A 181 -0.67 22.64 8.42
C PRO A 181 -1.53 21.60 9.16
N SER A 182 -1.67 20.37 8.62
CA SER A 182 -2.58 19.31 9.10
C SER A 182 -2.03 18.43 10.23
N SER A 183 -0.78 18.63 10.65
CA SER A 183 -0.16 17.78 11.69
C SER A 183 -0.87 17.88 13.05
N GLU A 184 -1.46 19.04 13.40
CA GLU A 184 -2.29 19.17 14.61
C GLU A 184 -3.62 18.41 14.49
N LEU A 185 -4.26 18.43 13.32
CA LEU A 185 -5.55 17.74 13.08
C LEU A 185 -5.37 16.23 13.14
N THR A 186 -4.29 15.72 12.52
CA THR A 186 -3.94 14.30 12.54
C THR A 186 -3.55 13.84 13.95
N LYS A 187 -2.69 14.60 14.65
CA LYS A 187 -2.34 14.33 16.06
C LYS A 187 -3.56 14.36 16.99
N ARG A 188 -4.52 15.27 16.77
CA ARG A 188 -5.76 15.35 17.56
C ARG A 188 -6.77 14.26 17.21
N ALA A 189 -6.81 13.80 15.95
CA ALA A 189 -7.58 12.61 15.56
C ALA A 189 -6.99 11.34 16.22
N SER A 190 -5.67 11.20 16.25
CA SER A 190 -4.97 10.15 17.01
C SER A 190 -5.23 10.27 18.52
N ALA A 191 -5.18 11.47 19.09
CA ALA A 191 -5.47 11.70 20.52
C ALA A 191 -6.94 11.45 20.89
N ALA A 192 -7.89 11.68 19.98
CA ALA A 192 -9.29 11.31 20.16
C ALA A 192 -9.53 9.78 20.08
N THR A 193 -8.55 9.04 19.55
CA THR A 193 -8.52 7.56 19.50
C THR A 193 -7.89 6.98 20.77
N GLU A 194 -7.13 7.76 21.55
CA GLU A 194 -6.39 7.33 22.73
C GLU A 194 -7.20 7.22 24.05
N VAL A 195 -8.52 7.35 24.01
CA VAL A 195 -9.37 7.17 25.21
C VAL A 195 -10.25 5.92 25.09
N GLN A 196 -9.63 4.77 25.34
CA GLN A 196 -10.03 3.73 26.31
C GLN A 196 -9.34 2.41 25.92
N VAL A 197 -8.29 2.06 26.67
CA VAL A 197 -7.87 0.67 26.81
C VAL A 197 -8.97 -0.04 27.60
N ALA A 198 -9.99 -0.50 26.88
CA ALA A 198 -10.97 -1.44 27.38
C ALA A 198 -10.65 -2.80 26.75
N THR A 199 -10.26 -3.74 27.59
CA THR A 199 -10.09 -5.16 27.27
C THR A 199 -11.42 -5.75 26.81
N VAL A 200 -11.70 -5.66 25.51
CA VAL A 200 -12.57 -6.56 24.75
C VAL A 200 -11.91 -6.72 23.38
N SER A 201 -11.26 -7.86 23.16
CA SER A 201 -10.74 -8.23 21.84
C SER A 201 -11.95 -8.49 20.92
N GLU A 202 -12.41 -7.47 20.19
CA GLU A 202 -13.24 -7.71 19.03
C GLU A 202 -12.37 -8.41 17.98
N ALA A 203 -12.76 -9.61 17.58
CA ALA A 203 -12.03 -10.40 16.59
C ALA A 203 -11.93 -9.61 15.27
N VAL A 204 -10.72 -9.50 14.74
CA VAL A 204 -10.49 -8.91 13.41
C VAL A 204 -11.30 -9.69 12.38
N THR A 205 -12.09 -8.98 11.59
CA THR A 205 -12.94 -9.56 10.56
C THR A 205 -12.24 -9.47 9.21
N VAL A 206 -12.21 -10.58 8.47
CA VAL A 206 -11.83 -10.61 7.06
C VAL A 206 -13.08 -10.46 6.20
N ARG A 207 -13.04 -9.56 5.21
CA ARG A 207 -14.10 -9.33 4.23
C ARG A 207 -13.54 -9.52 2.84
N VAL A 208 -14.26 -10.26 1.99
CA VAL A 208 -13.95 -10.35 0.57
C VAL A 208 -15.02 -9.63 -0.22
N LEU A 209 -14.58 -8.69 -1.05
CA LEU A 209 -15.42 -7.85 -1.88
C LEU A 209 -15.14 -8.12 -3.36
N ASP A 210 -16.19 -8.37 -4.13
CA ASP A 210 -16.13 -8.58 -5.57
C ASP A 210 -16.18 -7.23 -6.30
N CYS A 211 -15.11 -6.92 -7.03
CA CYS A 211 -14.98 -5.72 -7.85
C CYS A 211 -15.67 -5.84 -9.22
N LYS A 212 -16.15 -7.02 -9.61
CA LYS A 212 -16.85 -7.30 -10.87
C LYS A 212 -16.06 -6.84 -12.09
N ASN A 213 -14.74 -7.08 -12.04
CA ASN A 213 -13.77 -6.73 -13.07
C ASN A 213 -13.60 -5.21 -13.26
N SER A 214 -14.11 -4.41 -12.31
CA SER A 214 -13.90 -2.96 -12.26
C SER A 214 -12.61 -2.65 -11.51
N GLN A 215 -11.92 -1.60 -11.93
CA GLN A 215 -10.87 -0.97 -11.09
C GLN A 215 -11.45 0.05 -10.10
N ASP A 216 -12.74 0.37 -10.21
CA ASP A 216 -13.47 1.10 -9.18
C ASP A 216 -14.00 0.16 -8.09
N TRP A 217 -13.09 -0.25 -7.22
CA TRP A 217 -13.35 -0.99 -5.99
C TRP A 217 -14.31 -0.30 -5.00
N SER A 218 -14.66 0.98 -5.18
CA SER A 218 -15.57 1.67 -4.25
C SER A 218 -17.03 1.21 -4.38
N ALA A 219 -17.33 0.52 -5.50
CA ALA A 219 -18.61 -0.13 -5.76
C ALA A 219 -18.56 -1.66 -5.52
N ALA A 220 -17.47 -2.18 -4.95
CA ALA A 220 -17.31 -3.61 -4.74
C ALA A 220 -18.37 -4.17 -3.78
N GLU A 221 -18.84 -5.39 -4.08
CA GLU A 221 -19.91 -6.05 -3.32
C GLU A 221 -19.32 -7.03 -2.32
N LEU A 222 -19.76 -6.97 -1.05
CA LEU A 222 -19.35 -7.96 -0.05
C LEU A 222 -19.90 -9.34 -0.42
N VAL A 223 -19.01 -10.29 -0.73
CA VAL A 223 -19.38 -11.67 -1.13
C VAL A 223 -19.01 -12.70 -0.06
N ARG A 224 -18.07 -12.38 0.84
CA ARG A 224 -17.65 -13.27 1.94
C ARG A 224 -17.18 -12.47 3.15
N THR A 225 -17.43 -12.96 4.36
CA THR A 225 -16.96 -12.32 5.60
C THR A 225 -16.82 -13.34 6.74
N THR A 226 -15.96 -13.07 7.73
CA THR A 226 -15.82 -13.89 8.94
C THR A 226 -17.17 -14.13 9.61
N GLY A 227 -17.47 -15.38 9.96
CA GLY A 227 -18.76 -15.79 10.54
C GLY A 227 -19.98 -15.72 9.59
N GLY A 228 -19.80 -15.24 8.36
CA GLY A 228 -20.84 -15.19 7.33
C GLY A 228 -21.03 -16.53 6.59
N PRO A 229 -22.01 -16.60 5.67
CA PRO A 229 -22.15 -17.75 4.76
C PRO A 229 -20.95 -17.86 3.81
N ALA A 230 -20.70 -19.07 3.31
CA ALA A 230 -19.72 -19.30 2.25
C ALA A 230 -20.17 -18.64 0.93
N SER A 231 -19.21 -18.16 0.16
CA SER A 231 -19.39 -17.73 -1.23
C SER A 231 -19.44 -18.94 -2.16
N THR A 232 -20.09 -18.76 -3.30
CA THR A 232 -20.04 -19.75 -4.40
C THR A 232 -18.89 -19.46 -5.38
N ASP A 233 -18.28 -18.28 -5.27
CA ASP A 233 -17.08 -17.94 -6.01
C ASP A 233 -15.83 -18.53 -5.34
N VAL A 234 -15.11 -19.35 -6.11
CA VAL A 234 -13.91 -20.07 -5.69
C VAL A 234 -12.76 -19.11 -5.40
N VAL A 235 -12.64 -18.01 -6.15
CA VAL A 235 -11.58 -17.01 -5.93
C VAL A 235 -11.85 -16.28 -4.62
N ALA A 236 -13.11 -15.87 -4.36
CA ALA A 236 -13.48 -15.28 -3.09
C ALA A 236 -13.25 -16.22 -1.88
N GLU A 237 -13.59 -17.51 -1.99
CA GLU A 237 -13.33 -18.46 -0.89
C GLU A 237 -11.83 -18.68 -0.64
N LYS A 238 -11.03 -18.76 -1.70
CA LYS A 238 -9.57 -18.89 -1.57
C LYS A 238 -8.97 -17.62 -0.95
N ALA A 239 -9.41 -16.44 -1.37
CA ALA A 239 -8.96 -15.16 -0.81
C ALA A 239 -9.34 -15.07 0.68
N PHE A 240 -10.57 -15.44 1.02
CA PHE A 240 -11.04 -15.49 2.40
C PHE A 240 -10.18 -16.41 3.27
N GLY A 241 -9.90 -17.64 2.80
CA GLY A 241 -9.05 -18.60 3.51
C GLY A 241 -7.63 -18.09 3.75
N ALA A 242 -7.01 -17.50 2.72
CA ALA A 242 -5.69 -16.89 2.80
C ALA A 242 -5.66 -15.71 3.79
N GLY A 243 -6.67 -14.84 3.74
CA GLY A 243 -6.82 -13.71 4.67
C GLY A 243 -6.98 -14.14 6.12
N GLU A 244 -7.86 -15.12 6.39
CA GLU A 244 -8.05 -15.70 7.72
C GLU A 244 -6.76 -16.38 8.22
N GLY A 245 -6.05 -17.10 7.35
CA GLY A 245 -4.75 -17.70 7.66
C GLY A 245 -3.72 -16.66 8.08
N ALA A 246 -3.59 -15.58 7.32
CA ALA A 246 -2.71 -14.47 7.64
C ALA A 246 -3.10 -13.80 8.98
N VAL A 247 -4.38 -13.48 9.19
CA VAL A 247 -4.84 -12.88 10.45
C VAL A 247 -4.49 -13.76 11.65
N ARG A 248 -4.73 -15.07 11.57
CA ARG A 248 -4.33 -16.01 12.63
C ARG A 248 -2.83 -16.03 12.84
N PHE A 249 -2.02 -16.02 11.78
CA PHE A 249 -0.56 -15.96 11.89
C PHE A 249 -0.09 -14.70 12.64
N PHE A 250 -0.62 -13.52 12.28
CA PHE A 250 -0.30 -12.28 12.99
C PHE A 250 -0.70 -12.34 14.47
N GLN A 251 -1.84 -12.95 14.79
CA GLN A 251 -2.34 -13.04 16.17
C GLN A 251 -1.59 -14.08 17.01
N GLU A 252 -1.45 -15.29 16.51
CA GLU A 252 -0.94 -16.45 17.27
C GLU A 252 0.58 -16.50 17.28
N VAL A 253 1.24 -16.09 16.19
CA VAL A 253 2.71 -16.16 16.07
C VAL A 253 3.35 -14.82 16.42
N LEU A 254 2.84 -13.71 15.88
CA LEU A 254 3.44 -12.39 16.07
C LEU A 254 2.88 -11.63 17.28
N GLY A 255 1.85 -12.17 17.94
CA GLY A 255 1.21 -11.55 19.11
C GLY A 255 0.52 -10.21 18.78
N ARG A 256 0.12 -10.01 17.51
CA ARG A 256 -0.42 -8.74 17.01
C ARG A 256 -1.89 -8.88 16.65
N ALA A 257 -2.72 -7.92 17.08
CA ALA A 257 -4.17 -7.97 16.85
C ALA A 257 -4.53 -8.08 15.36
N SER A 258 -3.89 -7.28 14.50
CA SER A 258 -4.00 -7.29 13.05
C SER A 258 -2.69 -6.83 12.40
N PRO A 259 -2.45 -7.05 11.10
CA PRO A 259 -1.29 -6.51 10.40
C PRO A 259 -1.12 -5.00 10.62
N SER A 260 -2.16 -4.20 10.43
CA SER A 260 -2.10 -2.73 10.63
C SER A 260 -2.02 -2.30 12.10
N GLY A 261 -2.21 -3.21 13.06
CA GLY A 261 -2.31 -2.88 14.49
C GLY A 261 -3.65 -2.26 14.89
N THR A 262 -4.62 -2.20 13.97
CA THR A 262 -5.98 -1.69 14.22
C THR A 262 -7.00 -2.82 14.24
N THR A 263 -8.20 -2.59 14.77
CA THR A 263 -9.32 -3.56 14.69
C THR A 263 -10.16 -3.39 13.42
N HIS A 264 -9.69 -2.60 12.44
CA HIS A 264 -10.40 -2.45 11.18
C HIS A 264 -10.48 -3.80 10.44
N PRO A 265 -11.59 -4.06 9.73
CA PRO A 265 -11.68 -5.24 8.89
C PRO A 265 -10.55 -5.30 7.87
N ILE A 266 -10.08 -6.51 7.59
CA ILE A 266 -9.16 -6.78 6.49
C ILE A 266 -10.00 -6.97 5.24
N ASP A 267 -9.91 -6.02 4.32
CA ASP A 267 -10.63 -6.06 3.04
C ASP A 267 -9.74 -6.68 1.96
N LEU A 268 -10.27 -7.71 1.31
CA LEU A 268 -9.68 -8.36 0.15
C LEU A 268 -10.62 -8.14 -1.04
N TYR A 269 -10.14 -7.47 -2.07
CA TYR A 269 -10.92 -7.12 -3.25
C TYR A 269 -10.56 -8.07 -4.40
N VAL A 270 -11.43 -9.02 -4.69
CA VAL A 270 -11.26 -9.99 -5.78
C VAL A 270 -11.87 -9.48 -7.07
N HIS A 271 -11.48 -10.11 -8.20
CA HIS A 271 -11.90 -9.70 -9.53
C HIS A 271 -11.60 -8.21 -9.80
N TYR A 272 -10.44 -7.74 -9.33
CA TYR A 272 -10.03 -6.36 -9.51
C TYR A 272 -9.53 -6.15 -10.94
N GLY A 273 -10.21 -5.28 -11.69
CA GLY A 273 -9.91 -5.04 -13.10
C GLY A 273 -10.13 -6.25 -14.01
N GLN A 274 -9.89 -6.06 -15.30
CA GLN A 274 -9.98 -7.13 -16.30
C GLN A 274 -8.58 -7.63 -16.64
N SER A 275 -8.36 -8.95 -16.54
CA SER A 275 -7.08 -9.60 -16.82
C SER A 275 -5.91 -8.95 -16.07
N PHE A 276 -6.16 -8.49 -14.86
CA PHE A 276 -5.17 -7.78 -14.06
C PHE A 276 -4.17 -8.78 -13.49
N THR A 277 -2.91 -8.69 -13.92
CA THR A 277 -1.84 -9.64 -13.58
C THR A 277 -1.05 -9.21 -12.35
N ASN A 278 -1.72 -8.60 -11.37
CA ASN A 278 -1.06 -8.26 -10.11
C ASN A 278 -1.97 -8.42 -8.88
N THR A 279 -1.34 -8.45 -7.71
CA THR A 279 -1.99 -8.14 -6.44
C THR A 279 -1.17 -7.08 -5.71
N TYR A 280 -1.82 -6.23 -4.91
CA TYR A 280 -1.09 -5.25 -4.11
C TYR A 280 -1.89 -4.72 -2.93
N TRP A 281 -1.18 -4.32 -1.87
CA TRP A 281 -1.72 -3.50 -0.80
C TRP A 281 -1.94 -2.05 -1.23
N SER A 282 -3.17 -1.60 -1.08
CA SER A 282 -3.61 -0.28 -1.54
C SER A 282 -3.59 0.82 -0.46
N GLY A 283 -3.26 0.46 0.78
CA GLY A 283 -3.42 1.31 1.96
C GLY A 283 -4.77 1.17 2.67
N ASN A 284 -5.74 0.43 2.13
CA ASN A 284 -7.04 0.13 2.76
C ASN A 284 -7.40 -1.36 2.74
N GLY A 285 -6.87 -2.11 1.78
CA GLY A 285 -7.14 -3.52 1.55
C GLY A 285 -6.24 -4.08 0.47
N VAL A 286 -6.31 -5.38 0.24
CA VAL A 286 -5.53 -6.07 -0.81
C VAL A 286 -6.37 -6.12 -2.08
N LEU A 287 -5.83 -5.62 -3.18
CA LEU A 287 -6.43 -5.72 -4.51
C LEU A 287 -5.90 -6.97 -5.21
N ILE A 288 -6.77 -7.84 -5.70
CA ILE A 288 -6.44 -9.16 -6.25
C ILE A 288 -6.99 -9.26 -7.67
N GLY A 289 -6.09 -9.31 -8.64
CA GLY A 289 -6.43 -9.55 -10.02
C GLY A 289 -6.58 -11.03 -10.35
N ASP A 290 -7.38 -11.32 -11.38
CA ASP A 290 -7.61 -12.68 -11.86
C ASP A 290 -6.49 -13.23 -12.76
N GLY A 291 -5.49 -12.40 -13.10
CA GLY A 291 -4.49 -12.74 -14.10
C GLY A 291 -5.04 -12.75 -15.52
N ASP A 292 -4.15 -12.91 -16.50
CA ASP A 292 -4.48 -12.92 -17.93
C ASP A 292 -4.95 -14.28 -18.44
N GLN A 293 -4.86 -15.33 -17.61
CA GLN A 293 -5.17 -16.73 -17.94
C GLN A 293 -4.26 -17.34 -19.01
N GLU A 294 -3.19 -16.64 -19.40
CA GLU A 294 -2.18 -17.12 -20.35
C GLU A 294 -0.85 -17.37 -19.62
N ILE A 295 -0.40 -16.37 -18.86
CA ILE A 295 0.81 -16.41 -18.06
C ILE A 295 0.43 -16.58 -16.59
N PHE A 296 -0.53 -15.79 -16.13
CA PHE A 296 -0.94 -15.71 -14.73
C PHE A 296 -2.40 -16.14 -14.56
N GLY A 297 -2.63 -17.06 -13.63
CA GLY A 297 -3.95 -17.29 -13.05
C GLY A 297 -4.28 -16.22 -12.00
N PRO A 298 -5.26 -16.47 -11.11
CA PRO A 298 -5.56 -15.55 -10.02
C PRO A 298 -4.31 -15.25 -9.20
N MET A 299 -4.02 -13.96 -8.98
CA MET A 299 -2.83 -13.45 -8.29
C MET A 299 -2.96 -13.63 -6.77
N LEU A 300 -3.17 -14.87 -6.36
CA LEU A 300 -3.65 -15.26 -5.05
C LEU A 300 -3.04 -16.59 -4.61
N SER A 301 -2.28 -16.52 -3.54
CA SER A 301 -1.84 -17.66 -2.72
C SER A 301 -1.71 -17.21 -1.26
N ASP A 302 -1.60 -18.15 -0.33
CA ASP A 302 -1.57 -17.84 1.11
C ASP A 302 -0.39 -16.91 1.44
N GLU A 303 0.79 -17.21 0.91
CA GLU A 303 1.99 -16.40 1.11
C GLU A 303 1.92 -15.04 0.41
N VAL A 304 1.24 -14.94 -0.74
CA VAL A 304 1.06 -13.67 -1.45
C VAL A 304 0.11 -12.75 -0.67
N ILE A 305 -1.00 -13.25 -0.15
CA ILE A 305 -1.90 -12.42 0.67
C ILE A 305 -1.24 -12.00 1.98
N ALA A 306 -0.47 -12.90 2.62
CA ALA A 306 0.30 -12.55 3.81
C ALA A 306 1.41 -11.51 3.50
N HIS A 307 2.06 -11.60 2.32
CA HIS A 307 2.98 -10.57 1.82
C HIS A 307 2.26 -9.23 1.68
N GLU A 308 1.11 -9.17 1.01
CA GLU A 308 0.39 -7.91 0.83
C GLU A 308 -0.08 -7.30 2.15
N LEU A 309 -0.54 -8.13 3.09
CA LEU A 309 -0.92 -7.65 4.41
C LEU A 309 0.28 -7.16 5.23
N CYS A 310 1.49 -7.66 4.98
CA CYS A 310 2.71 -7.15 5.60
C CYS A 310 2.99 -5.67 5.24
N HIS A 311 2.64 -5.22 4.03
CA HIS A 311 2.77 -3.80 3.67
C HIS A 311 1.90 -2.86 4.52
N ALA A 312 0.91 -3.39 5.25
CA ALA A 312 0.12 -2.61 6.20
C ALA A 312 0.84 -2.33 7.54
N LEU A 313 2.03 -2.88 7.76
CA LEU A 313 2.79 -2.71 9.00
C LEU A 313 3.22 -1.24 9.20
N PRO A 314 2.83 -0.60 10.32
CA PRO A 314 3.28 0.74 10.68
C PRO A 314 4.81 0.87 10.75
N GLU A 315 5.50 -0.20 11.12
CA GLU A 315 6.96 -0.29 11.21
C GLU A 315 7.65 -0.07 9.86
N LEU A 316 6.94 -0.35 8.76
CA LEU A 316 7.43 -0.18 7.37
C LEU A 316 6.96 1.14 6.75
N ALA A 317 5.95 1.79 7.32
CA ALA A 317 5.25 2.91 6.69
C ALA A 317 6.12 4.17 6.46
N SER A 318 7.20 4.35 7.24
CA SER A 318 8.11 5.49 7.09
C SER A 318 9.31 5.22 6.17
N LEU A 319 9.52 3.97 5.77
CA LEU A 319 10.66 3.58 4.93
C LEU A 319 10.44 4.01 3.48
N THR A 320 11.47 4.58 2.88
CA THR A 320 11.47 4.89 1.45
C THR A 320 11.45 3.59 0.67
N PHE A 321 10.47 3.45 -0.21
CA PHE A 321 10.41 2.31 -1.10
C PHE A 321 11.19 2.58 -2.38
N ASP A 322 12.51 2.66 -2.21
CA ASP A 322 13.48 2.80 -3.28
C ASP A 322 14.79 2.08 -2.91
N GLY A 323 15.50 1.57 -3.91
CA GLY A 323 16.82 0.96 -3.75
C GLY A 323 16.86 -0.17 -2.70
N GLN A 324 17.88 -0.16 -1.84
CA GLN A 324 18.04 -1.18 -0.79
C GLN A 324 16.92 -1.13 0.26
N THR A 325 16.39 0.05 0.59
CA THR A 325 15.35 0.17 1.61
C THR A 325 14.03 -0.40 1.12
N GLY A 326 13.63 -0.11 -0.12
CA GLY A 326 12.46 -0.75 -0.73
C GLY A 326 12.66 -2.26 -0.93
N ALA A 327 13.85 -2.68 -1.36
CA ALA A 327 14.17 -4.11 -1.48
C ALA A 327 14.13 -4.84 -0.12
N LEU A 328 14.46 -4.15 0.96
CA LEU A 328 14.34 -4.69 2.31
C LEU A 328 12.87 -4.82 2.73
N VAL A 329 12.02 -3.84 2.42
CA VAL A 329 10.56 -3.91 2.66
C VAL A 329 9.96 -5.13 1.94
N GLU A 330 10.24 -5.28 0.65
CA GLU A 330 9.80 -6.44 -0.14
C GLU A 330 10.27 -7.77 0.46
N SER A 331 11.53 -7.84 0.87
CA SER A 331 12.08 -9.04 1.49
C SER A 331 11.44 -9.37 2.83
N ILE A 332 11.15 -8.37 3.67
CA ILE A 332 10.42 -8.58 4.93
C ILE A 332 9.05 -9.18 4.64
N CYS A 333 8.33 -8.68 3.64
CA CYS A 333 7.02 -9.21 3.28
C CYS A 333 7.08 -10.60 2.64
N ASP A 334 8.11 -10.90 1.84
CA ASP A 334 8.39 -12.25 1.34
C ASP A 334 8.67 -13.24 2.49
N VAL A 335 9.47 -12.84 3.47
CA VAL A 335 9.78 -13.65 4.66
C VAL A 335 8.53 -13.92 5.48
N LEU A 336 7.74 -12.89 5.80
CA LEU A 336 6.51 -13.06 6.57
C LEU A 336 5.49 -13.90 5.81
N GLY A 337 5.35 -13.71 4.50
CA GLY A 337 4.48 -14.51 3.64
C GLY A 337 4.87 -15.98 3.63
N SER A 338 6.14 -16.28 3.38
CA SER A 338 6.67 -17.66 3.39
C SER A 338 6.47 -18.34 4.74
N VAL A 339 6.82 -17.66 5.84
CA VAL A 339 6.71 -18.25 7.18
C VAL A 339 5.24 -18.42 7.61
N CYS A 340 4.34 -17.54 7.19
CA CYS A 340 2.89 -17.70 7.38
C CYS A 340 2.36 -18.97 6.71
N ARG A 341 2.77 -19.23 5.46
CA ARG A 341 2.41 -20.46 4.74
C ARG A 341 2.99 -21.70 5.42
N GLN A 342 4.26 -21.65 5.84
CA GLN A 342 4.90 -22.75 6.57
C GLN A 342 4.16 -23.08 7.87
N TRP A 343 3.84 -22.05 8.66
CA TRP A 343 3.10 -22.20 9.92
C TRP A 343 1.72 -22.79 9.69
N SER A 344 0.98 -22.26 8.71
CA SER A 344 -0.36 -22.74 8.36
C SER A 344 -0.36 -24.19 7.88
N ALA A 345 0.69 -24.62 7.19
CA ALA A 345 0.86 -25.98 6.68
C ALA A 345 1.58 -26.93 7.66
N GLY A 346 2.07 -26.42 8.81
CA GLY A 346 2.87 -27.20 9.76
C GLY A 346 4.20 -27.71 9.19
N GLN A 347 4.80 -26.99 8.25
CA GLN A 347 6.03 -27.39 7.56
C GLN A 347 7.26 -26.84 8.27
N SER A 348 8.19 -27.72 8.65
CA SER A 348 9.49 -27.27 9.16
C SER A 348 10.29 -26.50 8.10
N THR A 349 11.34 -25.80 8.54
CA THR A 349 12.29 -25.10 7.66
C THR A 349 12.84 -26.00 6.55
N GLN A 350 13.07 -27.29 6.85
CA GLN A 350 13.61 -28.25 5.89
C GLN A 350 12.56 -28.69 4.85
N GLU A 351 11.30 -28.84 5.26
CA GLU A 351 10.20 -29.33 4.42
C GLU A 351 9.63 -28.25 3.50
N ALA A 352 9.73 -26.98 3.89
CA ALA A 352 9.20 -25.86 3.14
C ALA A 352 9.88 -25.69 1.77
N ASP A 353 9.08 -25.33 0.75
CA ASP A 353 9.57 -25.07 -0.61
C ASP A 353 10.34 -23.74 -0.72
N TRP A 354 10.00 -22.76 0.14
CA TRP A 354 10.54 -21.40 0.12
C TRP A 354 10.25 -20.65 -1.20
N ILE A 355 9.12 -20.96 -1.84
CA ILE A 355 8.66 -20.34 -3.08
C ILE A 355 7.47 -19.41 -2.81
N LEU A 356 7.57 -18.19 -3.31
CA LEU A 356 6.51 -17.17 -3.28
C LEU A 356 5.69 -17.23 -4.57
N GLY A 357 4.36 -17.11 -4.45
CA GLY A 357 3.44 -17.15 -5.59
C GLY A 357 3.30 -18.54 -6.20
N ARG A 358 3.32 -19.60 -5.40
CA ARG A 358 3.15 -20.95 -5.94
C ARG A 358 1.72 -21.11 -6.48
N GLY A 359 1.61 -21.53 -7.73
CA GLY A 359 0.32 -21.74 -8.40
C GLY A 359 -0.33 -20.47 -8.94
N VAL A 360 0.37 -19.33 -8.97
CA VAL A 360 -0.08 -18.13 -9.72
C VAL A 360 0.30 -18.20 -11.20
N LEU A 361 1.38 -18.94 -11.53
CA LEU A 361 1.77 -19.21 -12.91
C LEU A 361 0.86 -20.28 -13.52
N MET A 362 0.44 -20.07 -14.77
CA MET A 362 -0.32 -21.06 -15.52
C MET A 362 0.52 -22.33 -15.76
N PRO A 363 -0.11 -23.53 -15.87
CA PRO A 363 0.62 -24.80 -15.97
C PRO A 363 1.62 -24.91 -17.12
N ASP A 364 1.43 -24.14 -18.19
CA ASP A 364 2.30 -24.14 -19.37
C ASP A 364 3.54 -23.25 -19.23
N ILE A 365 3.63 -22.44 -18.16
CA ILE A 365 4.79 -21.60 -17.85
C ILE A 365 5.81 -22.40 -17.05
N LYS A 366 7.07 -22.39 -17.49
CA LYS A 366 8.19 -23.06 -16.80
C LYS A 366 8.66 -22.26 -15.58
N GLY A 367 7.94 -22.42 -14.48
CA GLY A 367 8.31 -21.87 -13.18
C GLY A 367 7.60 -22.56 -12.03
N GLU A 368 8.18 -22.44 -10.84
CA GLU A 368 7.55 -22.92 -9.60
C GLU A 368 6.72 -21.83 -8.91
N GLY A 369 7.05 -20.57 -9.17
CA GLY A 369 6.41 -19.39 -8.60
C GLY A 369 7.11 -18.11 -9.05
N LEU A 370 6.86 -17.01 -8.34
CA LEU A 370 7.41 -15.70 -8.67
C LEU A 370 8.83 -15.50 -8.16
N ARG A 371 9.14 -15.99 -6.95
CA ARG A 371 10.43 -15.78 -6.27
C ARG A 371 10.81 -16.98 -5.42
N SER A 372 12.10 -17.17 -5.18
CA SER A 372 12.63 -18.18 -4.26
C SER A 372 13.46 -17.52 -3.17
N LEU A 373 13.10 -17.73 -1.90
CA LEU A 373 13.91 -17.27 -0.77
C LEU A 373 15.16 -18.17 -0.61
N ARG A 374 15.04 -19.46 -0.94
CA ARG A 374 16.15 -20.43 -0.86
C ARG A 374 17.22 -20.15 -1.92
N ALA A 375 16.80 -19.90 -3.16
CA ALA A 375 17.67 -19.69 -4.31
C ALA A 375 17.12 -18.60 -5.24
N PRO A 376 17.26 -17.31 -4.89
CA PRO A 376 16.85 -16.20 -5.76
C PRO A 376 17.48 -16.33 -7.15
N GLY A 377 16.70 -16.04 -8.20
CA GLY A 377 17.13 -16.16 -9.60
C GLY A 377 16.85 -17.53 -10.23
N THR A 378 16.05 -18.37 -9.55
CA THR A 378 15.71 -19.73 -10.01
C THR A 378 14.22 -20.06 -9.91
N ALA A 379 13.34 -19.12 -9.55
CA ALA A 379 11.91 -19.41 -9.41
C ALA A 379 11.23 -19.78 -10.74
N TYR A 380 11.71 -19.19 -11.85
CA TYR A 380 11.25 -19.48 -13.20
C TYR A 380 12.37 -19.25 -14.23
N ASP A 381 12.27 -19.97 -15.35
CA ASP A 381 13.10 -19.82 -16.55
C ASP A 381 12.29 -20.30 -17.75
N ASP A 382 11.51 -19.38 -18.32
CA ASP A 382 10.53 -19.66 -19.36
C ASP A 382 10.71 -18.70 -20.55
N PRO A 383 10.60 -19.16 -21.82
CA PRO A 383 10.73 -18.29 -22.97
C PRO A 383 9.72 -17.13 -23.03
N ALA A 384 8.54 -17.26 -22.44
CA ALA A 384 7.48 -16.25 -22.48
C ALA A 384 7.69 -15.12 -21.45
N ILE A 385 8.20 -15.45 -20.26
CA ILE A 385 8.39 -14.49 -19.15
C ILE A 385 9.86 -14.24 -18.79
N GLY A 386 10.79 -14.90 -19.48
CA GLY A 386 12.21 -14.82 -19.20
C GLY A 386 12.61 -15.63 -17.97
N ARG A 387 13.67 -15.18 -17.31
CA ARG A 387 14.23 -15.82 -16.13
C ARG A 387 14.09 -14.89 -14.92
N ASP A 388 13.86 -15.48 -13.75
CA ASP A 388 13.90 -14.80 -12.46
C ASP A 388 15.18 -13.94 -12.35
N PRO A 389 15.05 -12.60 -12.26
CA PRO A 389 16.20 -11.70 -12.30
C PRO A 389 16.86 -11.48 -10.93
N GLN A 390 16.33 -12.07 -9.85
CA GLN A 390 16.79 -11.75 -8.49
C GLN A 390 18.24 -12.22 -8.24
N PRO A 391 19.14 -11.35 -7.77
CA PRO A 391 20.44 -11.78 -7.31
C PRO A 391 20.35 -12.48 -5.94
N ALA A 392 21.17 -13.51 -5.78
CA ALA A 392 21.27 -14.28 -4.54
C ALA A 392 22.41 -13.79 -3.61
N HIS A 393 23.18 -12.78 -4.01
CA HIS A 393 24.38 -12.28 -3.29
C HIS A 393 24.65 -10.81 -3.65
N MET A 394 25.26 -10.05 -2.76
CA MET A 394 25.60 -8.62 -2.97
C MET A 394 26.49 -8.36 -4.19
N ASP A 395 27.35 -9.30 -4.57
CA ASP A 395 28.15 -9.19 -5.81
C ASP A 395 27.30 -9.12 -7.08
N GLY A 396 26.06 -9.62 -7.01
CA GLY A 396 25.07 -9.55 -8.09
C GLY A 396 24.08 -8.40 -7.93
N TYR A 397 24.26 -7.50 -6.95
CA TYR A 397 23.34 -6.39 -6.71
C TYR A 397 23.11 -5.57 -7.99
N VAL A 398 21.84 -5.42 -8.37
CA VAL A 398 21.44 -4.75 -9.61
C VAL A 398 21.23 -3.27 -9.30
N THR A 399 22.11 -2.42 -9.84
CA THR A 399 21.92 -0.96 -9.81
C THR A 399 21.07 -0.55 -11.01
N THR A 400 19.86 -0.05 -10.76
CA THR A 400 18.90 0.33 -11.80
C THR A 400 18.04 1.50 -11.33
N THR A 401 17.34 2.17 -12.24
CA THR A 401 16.25 3.13 -11.93
C THR A 401 14.86 2.54 -12.17
N MET A 402 14.79 1.35 -12.79
CA MET A 402 13.54 0.60 -12.94
C MET A 402 13.12 0.03 -11.60
N ASP A 403 11.84 -0.28 -11.45
CA ASP A 403 11.33 -0.99 -10.26
C ASP A 403 11.73 -0.29 -8.94
N ASN A 404 11.64 1.04 -8.92
CA ASN A 404 12.05 1.88 -7.79
C ASN A 404 13.48 1.57 -7.30
N GLY A 405 14.44 1.41 -8.20
CA GLY A 405 15.79 1.02 -7.81
C GLY A 405 15.97 -0.49 -7.62
N GLY A 406 15.10 -1.30 -8.21
CA GLY A 406 15.16 -2.76 -8.17
C GLY A 406 14.71 -3.34 -6.84
N VAL A 407 13.61 -2.85 -6.28
CA VAL A 407 13.07 -3.33 -4.99
C VAL A 407 12.64 -4.80 -5.03
N HIS A 408 11.92 -5.22 -6.07
CA HIS A 408 11.52 -6.62 -6.24
C HIS A 408 12.68 -7.47 -6.77
N ILE A 409 13.66 -6.85 -7.44
CA ILE A 409 14.86 -7.53 -7.95
C ILE A 409 15.80 -7.85 -6.78
N ASN A 410 16.28 -6.83 -6.06
CA ASN A 410 17.33 -6.97 -5.06
C ASN A 410 16.83 -7.56 -3.72
N GLY A 411 15.52 -7.67 -3.51
CA GLY A 411 14.92 -8.28 -2.31
C GLY A 411 15.33 -9.76 -2.09
N GLY A 412 15.77 -10.45 -3.14
CA GLY A 412 16.29 -11.82 -3.04
C GLY A 412 17.49 -11.96 -2.09
N ILE A 413 18.33 -10.92 -1.97
CA ILE A 413 19.54 -10.94 -1.13
C ILE A 413 19.18 -11.08 0.37
N PRO A 414 18.43 -10.14 0.99
CA PRO A 414 17.99 -10.29 2.38
C PRO A 414 17.06 -11.50 2.60
N SER A 415 16.23 -11.86 1.61
CA SER A 415 15.35 -13.04 1.66
C SER A 415 16.14 -14.34 1.82
N ARG A 416 17.26 -14.47 1.08
CA ARG A 416 18.19 -15.59 1.21
C ARG A 416 18.96 -15.55 2.53
N ALA A 417 19.29 -14.37 3.05
CA ALA A 417 19.91 -14.26 4.37
C ALA A 417 19.01 -14.84 5.47
N PHE A 418 17.70 -14.54 5.43
CA PHE A 418 16.73 -15.14 6.34
C PHE A 418 16.65 -16.67 6.17
N TYR A 419 16.54 -17.16 4.93
CA TYR A 419 16.52 -18.61 4.67
C TYR A 419 17.76 -19.31 5.25
N CYS A 420 18.96 -18.80 4.98
CA CYS A 420 20.21 -19.37 5.47
C CYS A 420 20.30 -19.34 7.00
N MET A 421 19.80 -18.26 7.63
CA MET A 421 19.67 -18.18 9.08
C MET A 421 18.70 -19.25 9.60
N ALA A 422 17.50 -19.37 9.02
CA ALA A 422 16.50 -20.34 9.43
C ALA A 422 17.03 -21.77 9.28
N GLU A 423 17.69 -22.10 8.16
CA GLU A 423 18.31 -23.40 7.91
C GLU A 423 19.37 -23.71 8.98
N ARG A 424 20.17 -22.71 9.35
CA ARG A 424 21.22 -22.87 10.38
C ARG A 424 20.64 -23.10 11.78
N VAL A 425 19.52 -22.47 12.11
CA VAL A 425 18.80 -22.69 13.37
C VAL A 425 18.12 -24.07 13.37
N GLY A 426 17.51 -24.46 12.26
CA GLY A 426 16.71 -25.67 12.12
C GLY A 426 15.33 -25.56 12.78
N GLY A 427 14.55 -26.65 12.74
CA GLY A 427 13.19 -26.65 13.28
C GLY A 427 12.25 -25.75 12.47
N ASN A 428 11.39 -25.01 13.16
CA ASN A 428 10.34 -24.22 12.52
C ASN A 428 10.77 -22.76 12.33
N ALA A 429 10.56 -22.22 11.13
CA ALA A 429 10.95 -20.84 10.82
C ALA A 429 10.17 -19.80 11.63
N TRP A 430 8.93 -20.09 12.04
CA TRP A 430 8.10 -19.21 12.87
C TRP A 430 8.50 -19.15 14.35
N GLU A 431 9.49 -19.94 14.78
CA GLU A 431 10.03 -19.89 16.13
C GLU A 431 11.23 -18.92 16.19
N THR A 432 12.41 -19.42 16.53
CA THR A 432 13.61 -18.58 16.73
C THR A 432 13.98 -17.72 15.51
N PRO A 433 13.91 -18.19 14.24
CA PRO A 433 14.27 -17.34 13.10
C PRO A 433 13.37 -16.11 12.97
N LEU A 434 12.06 -16.32 12.95
CA LEU A 434 11.08 -15.23 12.88
C LEU A 434 11.10 -14.35 14.13
N ASP A 435 11.34 -14.90 15.32
CA ASP A 435 11.40 -14.14 16.56
C ASP A 435 12.49 -13.04 16.53
N VAL A 436 13.66 -13.37 15.98
CA VAL A 436 14.74 -12.41 15.74
C VAL A 436 14.35 -11.39 14.67
N TRP A 437 13.83 -11.86 13.53
CA TRP A 437 13.50 -11.00 12.39
C TRP A 437 12.37 -10.01 12.74
N TRP A 438 11.36 -10.47 13.46
CA TRP A 438 10.24 -9.68 13.94
C TRP A 438 10.66 -8.61 14.94
N SER A 439 11.57 -8.94 15.86
CA SER A 439 12.15 -7.96 16.76
C SER A 439 12.96 -6.90 16.02
N ALA A 440 13.68 -7.29 14.96
CA ALA A 440 14.41 -6.34 14.12
C ALA A 440 13.47 -5.41 13.34
N ILE A 441 12.33 -5.92 12.87
CA ILE A 441 11.28 -5.11 12.21
C ILE A 441 10.73 -4.03 13.16
N GLY A 442 10.54 -4.36 14.45
CA GLY A 442 10.10 -3.38 15.45
C GLY A 442 11.02 -2.14 15.55
N ASP A 443 12.33 -2.34 15.37
CA ASP A 443 13.36 -1.29 15.42
C ASP A 443 13.47 -0.45 14.13
N LEU A 444 12.63 -0.73 13.12
CA LEU A 444 12.54 0.07 11.90
C LEU A 444 11.66 1.31 12.06
N SER A 445 10.79 1.32 13.06
CA SER A 445 9.84 2.42 13.31
C SER A 445 10.53 3.79 13.37
N GLY A 446 10.08 4.71 12.51
CA GLY A 446 10.60 6.09 12.47
C GLY A 446 11.89 6.27 11.67
N ARG A 447 12.44 5.20 11.08
CA ARG A 447 13.52 5.28 10.10
C ARG A 447 12.94 5.57 8.71
N THR A 448 13.73 6.23 7.87
CA THR A 448 13.38 6.52 6.47
C THR A 448 14.22 5.72 5.49
N GLU A 449 15.50 5.53 5.79
CA GLU A 449 16.44 4.78 4.97
C GLU A 449 17.12 3.72 5.83
N VAL A 450 17.19 2.50 5.32
CA VAL A 450 17.89 1.37 5.94
C VAL A 450 18.56 0.55 4.84
N SER A 451 19.89 0.41 4.93
CA SER A 451 20.68 -0.44 4.04
C SER A 451 20.64 -1.90 4.50
N PHE A 452 21.00 -2.83 3.62
CA PHE A 452 21.12 -4.25 3.99
C PHE A 452 22.14 -4.48 5.12
N ALA A 453 23.27 -3.77 5.09
CA ALA A 453 24.27 -3.86 6.15
C ALA A 453 23.75 -3.34 7.49
N GLU A 454 22.96 -2.26 7.47
CA GLU A 454 22.34 -1.74 8.69
C GLU A 454 21.29 -2.70 9.25
N PHE A 455 20.41 -3.24 8.39
CA PHE A 455 19.43 -4.23 8.85
C PHE A 455 20.09 -5.50 9.36
N ALA A 456 21.20 -5.93 8.76
CA ALA A 456 21.99 -7.05 9.24
C ALA A 456 22.48 -6.82 10.68
N ARG A 457 22.97 -5.62 11.01
CA ARG A 457 23.33 -5.24 12.38
C ARG A 457 22.12 -5.26 13.31
N ILE A 458 20.98 -4.71 12.88
CA ILE A 458 19.73 -4.70 13.68
C ILE A 458 19.28 -6.14 14.00
N THR A 459 19.31 -7.06 13.03
CA THR A 459 18.97 -8.47 13.28
C THR A 459 19.92 -9.15 14.24
N LEU A 460 21.21 -8.80 14.24
CA LEU A 460 22.16 -9.34 15.21
C LEU A 460 21.92 -8.77 16.62
N GLU A 461 21.63 -7.48 16.72
CA GLU A 461 21.26 -6.84 17.98
C GLU A 461 19.99 -7.47 18.57
N ALA A 462 18.97 -7.69 17.74
CA ALA A 462 17.77 -8.43 18.11
C ALA A 462 18.09 -9.85 18.61
N ALA A 463 18.91 -10.62 17.88
CA ALA A 463 19.29 -11.96 18.31
C ALA A 463 20.06 -11.96 19.64
N ASN A 464 20.97 -11.01 19.83
CA ASN A 464 21.72 -10.86 21.07
C ASN A 464 20.80 -10.49 22.24
N ALA A 465 19.84 -9.59 22.03
CA ALA A 465 18.89 -9.16 23.05
C ALA A 465 17.93 -10.26 23.46
N ARG A 466 17.42 -11.05 22.50
CA ARG A 466 16.40 -12.07 22.74
C ARG A 466 16.94 -13.42 23.20
N HIS A 467 18.12 -13.81 22.70
CA HIS A 467 18.67 -15.14 22.92
C HIS A 467 20.08 -15.13 23.53
N GLY A 468 20.72 -13.96 23.66
CA GLY A 468 22.08 -13.81 24.18
C GLY A 468 23.16 -13.85 23.09
N GLY A 469 24.26 -13.13 23.30
CA GLY A 469 25.29 -12.90 22.28
C GLY A 469 26.07 -14.13 21.78
N GLY A 470 26.16 -15.18 22.61
CA GLY A 470 26.79 -16.45 22.27
C GLY A 470 25.84 -17.50 21.69
N SER A 471 24.56 -17.16 21.51
CA SER A 471 23.51 -18.12 21.12
C SER A 471 23.65 -18.64 19.69
N THR A 472 23.00 -19.79 19.44
CA THR A 472 22.84 -20.32 18.07
C THR A 472 22.13 -19.30 17.17
N ALA A 473 21.17 -18.54 17.68
CA ALA A 473 20.48 -17.50 16.91
C ALA A 473 21.43 -16.39 16.45
N ALA A 474 22.25 -15.83 17.34
CA ALA A 474 23.23 -14.80 17.00
C ALA A 474 24.30 -15.32 16.01
N GLN A 475 24.71 -16.58 16.14
CA GLN A 475 25.61 -17.22 15.17
C GLN A 475 24.92 -17.43 13.81
N ALA A 476 23.66 -17.84 13.80
CA ALA A 476 22.88 -18.05 12.58
C ALA A 476 22.63 -16.76 11.80
N VAL A 477 22.36 -15.63 12.48
CA VAL A 477 22.27 -14.32 11.84
C VAL A 477 23.56 -13.99 11.09
N ARG A 478 24.71 -14.14 11.75
CA ARG A 478 26.03 -13.90 11.12
C ARG A 478 26.24 -14.79 9.90
N VAL A 479 25.89 -16.07 10.00
CA VAL A 479 25.98 -17.02 8.88
C VAL A 479 25.06 -16.61 7.73
N GLY A 480 23.81 -16.24 8.02
CA GLY A 480 22.82 -15.86 7.02
C GLY A 480 23.25 -14.66 6.18
N TRP A 481 23.65 -13.57 6.83
CA TRP A 481 24.13 -12.37 6.13
C TRP A 481 25.46 -12.58 5.41
N ALA A 482 26.39 -13.33 6.01
CA ALA A 482 27.65 -13.68 5.35
C ALA A 482 27.43 -14.51 4.07
N ALA A 483 26.42 -15.39 4.05
CA ALA A 483 26.09 -16.20 2.88
C ALA A 483 25.61 -15.38 1.67
N VAL A 484 25.23 -14.12 1.88
CA VAL A 484 24.78 -13.20 0.83
C VAL A 484 25.72 -12.00 0.65
N GLY A 485 26.92 -12.04 1.25
CA GLY A 485 27.96 -11.04 1.05
C GLY A 485 27.78 -9.77 1.88
N VAL A 486 26.96 -9.82 2.93
CA VAL A 486 26.76 -8.71 3.87
C VAL A 486 27.49 -9.00 5.17
N ALA A 487 28.51 -8.21 5.48
CA ALA A 487 29.23 -8.34 6.74
C ALA A 487 28.41 -7.77 7.90
N VAL A 488 28.32 -8.51 9.00
CA VAL A 488 27.72 -8.06 10.26
C VAL A 488 28.86 -7.75 11.22
N ALA A 489 29.14 -6.48 11.44
CA ALA A 489 30.21 -6.00 12.32
C ALA A 489 29.72 -5.80 13.76
#